data_AF-A0A8C9YET5-F1
#
_entry.id   AF-A0A8C9YET5-F1
#
_cell.length_a   1.000
_cell.length_b   1.000
_cell.length_c   1.000
_cell.angle_alpha   90.00
_cell.angle_beta   90.00
_cell.angle_gamma   90.00
#
_symmetry.space_group_name_H-M   'P 1'
#
loop_
_entity.id
_entity.type
_entity.pdbx_description
1 polymer ?
#
loop_
_entity_poly.entity_id
_entity_poly.type
_entity_poly.pdbx_seq_one_letter_code
_entity_poly.pdbx_strand_id
1 'polypeptide(L)'
;MCNYLHRPTEDRPSKCTKVGIRAEWTPTPACEPIPCKLPLPPLEGTRYESVSRNRFLPGETLRVICGEKYGISNNQEVVTMCKEDGEWTIRPVCTEVVCSNERPQHVYSWDVSYWRNQPKMGETKRYSCETGYMSKDGATQATCTRNGWTPNPLCQEIVGCGSPPPLTDGDIKYTVKSNYSHQERVEFMCQNYYTMEGGPHRTCINGEWIGQIKCLKPCTVDRELMNRYNIAFKYHHDDKLYSPHDDTIEFTCTKGRRTGTLSMRPKCIDGVMNLPTCQ
;
A
#
# COMPACT_ATOMS: atom_id res chain seq x y z
N MET A 1 50.49 16.25 33.87
CA MET A 1 49.05 16.13 33.53
C MET A 1 48.96 15.73 32.07
N CYS A 2 48.07 14.81 31.73
CA CYS A 2 47.80 14.41 30.34
C CYS A 2 46.85 15.43 29.67
N ASN A 3 46.78 15.43 28.34
CA ASN A 3 45.77 16.20 27.61
C ASN A 3 44.38 15.55 27.76
N TYR A 4 43.32 16.20 27.30
CA TYR A 4 41.95 15.68 27.45
C TYR A 4 41.65 14.38 26.64
N LEU A 5 42.53 13.98 25.72
CA LEU A 5 42.41 12.76 24.90
C LEU A 5 43.16 11.57 25.52
N HIS A 6 43.95 11.81 26.56
CA HIS A 6 44.79 10.79 27.19
C HIS A 6 44.58 10.81 28.71
N ARG A 7 44.71 9.66 29.33
CA ARG A 7 44.68 9.53 30.79
C ARG A 7 46.03 9.05 31.33
N PRO A 8 46.38 9.37 32.59
CA PRO A 8 47.54 8.79 33.24
C PRO A 8 47.47 7.26 33.21
N THR A 9 48.59 6.59 32.94
CA THR A 9 48.68 5.12 32.99
C THR A 9 48.49 4.58 34.40
N GLU A 10 48.79 5.40 35.42
CA GLU A 10 48.57 5.09 36.83
C GLU A 10 47.71 6.17 37.49
N ASP A 11 46.72 5.76 38.28
CA ASP A 11 45.89 6.68 39.07
C ASP A 11 46.70 7.42 40.14
N ARG A 12 47.86 6.85 40.53
CA ARG A 12 48.76 7.45 41.51
C ARG A 12 49.54 8.60 40.87
N PRO A 13 49.54 9.81 41.46
CA PRO A 13 50.31 10.93 40.94
C PRO A 13 51.81 10.66 41.04
N SER A 14 52.53 10.93 39.94
CA SER A 14 53.99 10.86 39.88
C SER A 14 54.61 11.82 40.90
N LYS A 15 55.51 11.32 41.74
CA LYS A 15 56.32 12.12 42.66
C LYS A 15 57.77 12.10 42.21
N CYS A 16 58.43 13.26 42.24
CA CYS A 16 59.86 13.37 42.00
C CYS A 16 60.62 13.06 43.29
N THR A 17 61.45 12.03 43.28
CA THR A 17 62.28 11.61 44.41
C THR A 17 63.74 11.65 44.01
N LYS A 18 64.62 12.00 44.98
CA LYS A 18 66.07 12.01 44.77
C LYS A 18 66.61 10.62 45.02
N VAL A 19 67.14 9.98 43.98
CA VAL A 19 67.78 8.66 44.03
C VAL A 19 69.28 8.85 43.75
N GLY A 20 70.08 8.91 44.81
CA GLY A 20 71.51 9.24 44.72
C GLY A 20 71.76 10.66 44.21
N ILE A 21 72.43 10.78 43.06
CA ILE A 21 72.71 12.07 42.38
C ILE A 21 71.66 12.44 41.32
N ARG A 22 70.63 11.60 41.11
CA ARG A 22 69.60 11.80 40.08
C ARG A 22 68.23 12.08 40.71
N ALA A 23 67.40 12.78 39.97
CA ALA A 23 65.98 12.95 40.28
C ALA A 23 65.19 11.99 39.38
N GLU A 24 64.34 11.15 39.98
CA GLU A 24 63.53 10.16 39.28
C GLU A 24 62.06 10.34 39.64
N TRP A 25 61.18 10.12 38.66
CA TRP A 25 59.74 10.14 38.88
C TRP A 25 59.24 8.74 39.23
N THR A 26 58.47 8.63 40.32
CA THR A 26 57.82 7.38 40.71
C THR A 26 56.33 7.60 41.01
N PRO A 27 55.42 6.96 40.27
CA PRO A 27 55.66 6.23 39.00
C PRO A 27 56.07 7.15 37.85
N THR A 28 56.67 6.58 36.80
CA THR A 28 57.03 7.32 35.59
C THR A 28 55.79 7.93 34.95
N PRO A 29 55.73 9.26 34.74
CA PRO A 29 54.56 9.90 34.15
C PRO A 29 54.40 9.45 32.70
N ALA A 30 53.43 8.59 32.44
CA ALA A 30 53.03 8.16 31.11
C ALA A 30 51.54 8.41 30.89
N CYS A 31 51.17 8.69 29.65
CA CYS A 31 49.80 8.95 29.23
C CYS A 31 49.41 7.92 28.18
N GLU A 32 48.23 7.31 28.33
CA GLU A 32 47.64 6.39 27.36
C GLU A 32 46.36 6.96 26.74
N PRO A 33 46.01 6.61 25.50
CA PRO A 33 44.74 7.00 24.90
C PRO A 33 43.56 6.53 25.75
N ILE A 34 42.47 7.30 25.80
CA ILE A 34 41.27 6.92 26.55
C ILE A 34 40.50 5.84 25.74
N PRO A 35 40.38 4.59 26.24
CA PRO A 35 39.70 3.55 25.49
C PRO A 35 38.18 3.61 25.70
N CYS A 36 37.44 3.32 24.63
CA CYS A 36 36.01 3.08 24.71
C CYS A 36 35.73 1.74 25.40
N LYS A 37 34.72 1.73 26.28
CA LYS A 37 34.33 0.53 27.03
C LYS A 37 33.02 -0.05 26.50
N LEU A 38 32.93 -1.38 26.48
CA LEU A 38 31.68 -2.10 26.26
C LEU A 38 31.07 -2.58 27.57
N PRO A 39 29.73 -2.54 27.70
CA PRO A 39 29.03 -3.21 28.79
C PRO A 39 29.20 -4.73 28.64
N LEU A 40 29.72 -5.39 29.69
CA LEU A 40 29.76 -6.84 29.82
C LEU A 40 29.01 -7.25 31.11
N PRO A 41 28.04 -8.19 31.04
CA PRO A 41 27.56 -8.87 29.83
C PRO A 41 26.83 -7.93 28.85
N PRO A 42 26.69 -8.29 27.56
CA PRO A 42 25.89 -7.51 26.61
C PRO A 42 24.46 -7.31 27.13
N LEU A 43 23.93 -6.10 26.91
CA LEU A 43 22.55 -5.77 27.26
C LEU A 43 21.56 -6.55 26.39
N GLU A 44 20.34 -6.74 26.89
CA GLU A 44 19.30 -7.50 26.20
C GLU A 44 19.08 -6.96 24.77
N GLY A 45 18.95 -7.88 23.82
CA GLY A 45 18.79 -7.54 22.40
C GLY A 45 20.06 -7.03 21.70
N THR A 46 21.20 -6.88 22.40
CA THR A 46 22.47 -6.44 21.82
C THR A 46 23.44 -7.61 21.68
N ARG A 47 23.96 -7.83 20.47
CA ARG A 47 25.04 -8.79 20.19
C ARG A 47 26.19 -8.08 19.48
N TYR A 48 27.41 -8.39 19.88
CA TYR A 48 28.61 -7.88 19.23
C TYR A 48 29.22 -8.97 18.35
N GLU A 49 29.64 -8.63 17.14
CA GLU A 49 30.32 -9.59 16.27
C GLU A 49 31.79 -9.77 16.68
N SER A 50 32.17 -11.01 17.01
CA SER A 50 33.57 -11.41 17.22
C SER A 50 34.32 -10.66 18.33
N VAL A 51 33.68 -10.43 19.48
CA VAL A 51 34.26 -9.67 20.59
C VAL A 51 34.51 -10.52 21.84
N SER A 52 35.79 -10.71 22.18
CA SER A 52 36.25 -11.29 23.46
C SER A 52 36.78 -10.23 24.45
N ARG A 53 36.84 -8.96 24.05
CA ARG A 53 37.40 -7.83 24.81
C ARG A 53 36.37 -6.73 25.04
N ASN A 54 36.49 -5.96 26.12
CA ASN A 54 35.59 -4.85 26.42
C ASN A 54 36.21 -3.46 26.33
N ARG A 55 37.47 -3.36 25.86
CA ARG A 55 38.20 -2.10 25.72
C ARG A 55 38.67 -1.95 24.28
N PHE A 56 38.39 -0.78 23.70
CA PHE A 56 38.71 -0.45 22.32
C PHE A 56 39.49 0.87 22.30
N LEU A 57 40.61 0.91 21.60
CA LEU A 57 41.41 2.11 21.41
C LEU A 57 40.77 3.03 20.35
N PRO A 58 41.07 4.34 20.35
CA PRO A 58 40.61 5.25 19.31
C PRO A 58 40.90 4.74 17.89
N GLY A 59 39.92 4.91 16.99
CA GLY A 59 39.95 4.41 15.62
C GLY A 59 39.48 2.96 15.43
N GLU A 60 39.39 2.17 16.49
CA GLU A 60 38.87 0.79 16.38
C GLU A 60 37.35 0.79 16.17
N THR A 61 36.87 -0.13 15.33
CA THR A 61 35.45 -0.27 14.98
C THR A 61 34.83 -1.51 15.58
N LEU A 62 33.51 -1.43 15.82
CA LEU A 62 32.70 -2.50 16.34
C LEU A 62 31.40 -2.62 15.56
N ARG A 63 31.08 -3.85 15.14
CA ARG A 63 29.79 -4.18 14.53
C ARG A 63 28.82 -4.68 15.61
N VAL A 64 27.71 -3.96 15.73
CA VAL A 64 26.64 -4.22 16.70
C VAL A 64 25.44 -4.76 15.95
N ILE A 65 24.96 -5.92 16.37
CA ILE A 65 23.80 -6.63 15.80
C ILE A 65 22.69 -6.60 16.85
N CYS A 66 21.54 -6.09 16.47
CA CYS A 66 20.35 -6.00 17.31
C CYS A 66 19.37 -7.13 17.01
N GLY A 67 18.73 -7.64 18.06
CA GLY A 67 17.62 -8.59 17.95
C GLY A 67 16.43 -8.00 17.18
N GLU A 68 15.46 -8.83 16.79
CA GLU A 68 14.36 -8.45 15.90
C GLU A 68 13.57 -7.21 16.37
N LYS A 69 13.28 -7.12 17.67
CA LYS A 69 12.52 -6.03 18.31
C LYS A 69 13.39 -4.86 18.81
N TYR A 70 14.70 -4.94 18.59
CA TYR A 70 15.66 -3.96 19.05
C TYR A 70 16.34 -3.28 17.86
N GLY A 71 16.85 -2.07 18.08
CA GLY A 71 17.58 -1.34 17.05
C GLY A 71 18.39 -0.19 17.62
N ILE A 72 19.30 0.32 16.79
CA ILE A 72 20.03 1.56 17.03
C ILE A 72 19.62 2.51 15.93
N SER A 73 18.95 3.62 16.28
CA SER A 73 18.36 4.53 15.30
C SER A 73 17.50 3.79 14.26
N ASN A 74 16.75 2.78 14.69
CA ASN A 74 15.94 1.86 13.88
C ASN A 74 16.70 0.92 12.93
N ASN A 75 18.03 0.78 13.04
CA ASN A 75 18.80 -0.21 12.30
C ASN A 75 19.08 -1.47 13.13
N GLN A 76 19.02 -2.65 12.49
CA GLN A 76 19.38 -3.93 13.10
C GLN A 76 20.87 -4.16 13.21
N GLU A 77 21.65 -3.44 12.42
CA GLU A 77 23.07 -3.61 12.42
C GLU A 77 23.74 -2.27 12.14
N VAL A 78 24.72 -1.92 12.97
CA VAL A 78 25.48 -0.69 12.83
C VAL A 78 26.95 -0.96 13.11
N VAL A 79 27.81 -0.26 12.39
CA VAL A 79 29.24 -0.18 12.72
C VAL A 79 29.48 1.13 13.44
N THR A 80 30.02 1.05 14.65
CA THR A 80 30.42 2.20 15.45
C THR A 80 31.93 2.24 15.61
N MET A 81 32.51 3.41 15.87
CA MET A 81 33.94 3.62 16.01
C MET A 81 34.25 4.29 17.34
N CYS A 82 35.35 3.89 17.97
CA CYS A 82 35.84 4.57 19.17
C CYS A 82 36.51 5.90 18.78
N LYS A 83 36.02 7.01 19.34
CA LYS A 83 36.62 8.34 19.15
C LYS A 83 37.81 8.54 20.11
N GLU A 84 38.62 9.55 19.81
CA GLU A 84 39.78 9.97 20.63
C GLU A 84 39.40 10.41 22.06
N ASP A 85 38.16 10.85 22.26
CA ASP A 85 37.62 11.27 23.56
C ASP A 85 37.16 10.08 24.43
N GLY A 86 37.28 8.84 23.93
CA GLY A 86 36.84 7.63 24.63
C GLY A 86 35.34 7.36 24.53
N GLU A 87 34.61 8.11 23.68
CA GLU A 87 33.22 7.84 23.37
C GLU A 87 33.04 7.14 22.02
N TRP A 88 31.97 6.37 21.89
CA TRP A 88 31.59 5.77 20.62
C TRP A 88 30.93 6.79 19.69
N THR A 89 31.15 6.70 18.38
CA THR A 89 30.41 7.52 17.39
C THR A 89 28.89 7.29 17.47
N ILE A 90 28.50 6.04 17.70
CA ILE A 90 27.13 5.63 18.03
C ILE A 90 27.21 4.72 19.26
N ARG A 91 26.39 5.01 20.28
CA ARG A 91 26.35 4.19 21.48
C ARG A 91 26.03 2.72 21.11
N PRO A 92 26.91 1.74 21.40
CA PRO A 92 26.77 0.37 20.92
C PRO A 92 25.80 -0.45 21.77
N VAL A 93 24.61 0.08 22.02
CA VAL A 93 23.58 -0.55 22.83
C VAL A 93 22.28 -0.51 22.06
N CYS A 94 21.72 -1.68 21.76
CA CYS A 94 20.42 -1.78 21.12
C CYS A 94 19.32 -1.45 22.13
N THR A 95 18.33 -0.66 21.70
CA THR A 95 17.15 -0.34 22.49
C THR A 95 15.91 -0.92 21.82
N GLU A 96 14.85 -1.19 22.59
CA GLU A 96 13.59 -1.64 22.00
C GLU A 96 13.08 -0.62 20.97
N VAL A 97 12.61 -1.12 19.83
CA VAL A 97 11.98 -0.32 18.79
C VAL A 97 10.57 0.06 19.25
N VAL A 98 10.31 1.36 19.23
CA VAL A 98 9.08 1.97 19.70
C VAL A 98 8.57 2.99 18.69
N CYS A 99 7.26 3.21 18.66
CA CYS A 99 6.61 4.18 17.77
C CYS A 99 6.20 5.45 18.51
N SER A 100 6.09 6.56 17.77
CA SER A 100 5.68 7.85 18.34
C SER A 100 4.28 7.79 18.93
N ASN A 101 4.08 8.46 20.07
CA ASN A 101 2.76 8.71 20.64
C ASN A 101 2.02 9.84 19.94
N GLU A 102 2.75 10.67 19.18
CA GLU A 102 2.16 11.82 18.50
C GLU A 102 1.10 11.35 17.51
N ARG A 103 -0.01 12.10 17.47
CA ARG A 103 -1.09 11.83 16.54
C ARG A 103 -0.63 12.16 15.12
N PRO A 104 -0.64 11.20 14.19
CA PRO A 104 -0.24 11.46 12.81
C PRO A 104 -1.17 12.47 12.12
N GLN A 105 -0.69 13.05 11.02
CA GLN A 105 -1.44 14.03 10.25
C GLN A 105 -2.74 13.44 9.70
N HIS A 106 -3.82 14.24 9.70
CA HIS A 106 -5.15 13.88 9.20
C HIS A 106 -5.84 12.71 9.93
N VAL A 107 -5.33 12.33 11.09
CA VAL A 107 -5.97 11.37 12.01
C VAL A 107 -6.84 12.13 13.00
N TYR A 108 -8.14 11.82 13.00
CA TYR A 108 -9.10 12.38 13.93
C TYR A 108 -9.06 11.63 15.27
N SER A 109 -9.37 10.32 15.25
CA SER A 109 -9.33 9.45 16.43
C SER A 109 -8.02 8.68 16.45
N TRP A 110 -7.31 8.71 17.58
CA TRP A 110 -6.01 8.06 17.75
C TRP A 110 -5.95 7.34 19.09
N ASP A 111 -5.96 6.02 19.06
CA ASP A 111 -5.96 5.16 20.26
C ASP A 111 -4.55 4.98 20.83
N VAL A 112 -3.75 6.04 20.85
CA VAL A 112 -2.45 6.09 21.54
C VAL A 112 -2.47 7.27 22.49
N SER A 113 -2.27 6.97 23.77
CA SER A 113 -2.22 8.00 24.78
C SER A 113 -0.87 8.71 24.74
N TYR A 114 -0.90 10.03 24.55
CA TYR A 114 0.30 10.88 24.55
C TYR A 114 1.17 10.70 25.80
N TRP A 115 0.54 10.48 26.97
CA TRP A 115 1.19 10.42 28.28
C TRP A 115 1.65 9.02 28.70
N ARG A 116 1.36 7.98 27.90
CA ARG A 116 1.75 6.59 28.23
C ARG A 116 3.08 6.22 27.59
N ASN A 117 3.60 5.06 27.98
CA ASN A 117 4.77 4.46 27.34
C ASN A 117 4.55 4.33 25.84
N GLN A 118 5.62 4.55 25.08
CA GLN A 118 5.61 4.41 23.64
C GLN A 118 5.24 2.98 23.22
N PRO A 119 4.34 2.80 22.25
CA PRO A 119 3.97 1.48 21.76
C PRO A 119 5.17 0.73 21.21
N LYS A 120 5.31 -0.53 21.62
CA LYS A 120 6.41 -1.39 21.17
C LYS A 120 6.12 -1.95 19.79
N MET A 121 7.18 -2.32 19.07
CA MET A 121 7.06 -3.01 17.78
C MET A 121 6.14 -4.23 17.88
N GLY A 122 5.18 -4.31 16.95
CA GLY A 122 4.14 -5.33 16.88
C GLY A 122 2.81 -4.93 17.54
N GLU A 123 2.75 -3.86 18.33
CA GLU A 123 1.49 -3.36 18.86
C GLU A 123 0.61 -2.76 17.76
N THR A 124 -0.71 -3.01 17.84
CA THR A 124 -1.71 -2.42 16.96
C THR A 124 -2.60 -1.45 17.71
N LYS A 125 -2.97 -0.35 17.07
CA LYS A 125 -3.78 0.74 17.65
C LYS A 125 -4.84 1.18 16.65
N ARG A 126 -6.05 1.47 17.12
CA ARG A 126 -7.14 1.91 16.25
C ARG A 126 -7.01 3.39 15.92
N TYR A 127 -7.46 3.74 14.72
CA TYR A 127 -7.52 5.13 14.29
C TYR A 127 -8.70 5.39 13.36
N SER A 128 -9.05 6.66 13.20
CA SER A 128 -9.97 7.11 12.16
C SER A 128 -9.49 8.43 11.56
N CYS A 129 -9.77 8.64 10.27
CA CYS A 129 -9.36 9.83 9.56
C CYS A 129 -10.30 11.02 9.77
N GLU A 130 -9.76 12.22 9.56
CA GLU A 130 -10.52 13.46 9.51
C GLU A 130 -11.46 13.50 8.29
N THR A 131 -12.45 14.40 8.32
CA THR A 131 -13.34 14.65 7.17
C THR A 131 -12.51 15.09 5.96
N GLY A 132 -12.76 14.48 4.80
CA GLY A 132 -11.97 14.70 3.59
C GLY A 132 -10.76 13.76 3.44
N TYR A 133 -10.52 12.88 4.42
CA TYR A 133 -9.48 11.86 4.38
C TYR A 133 -10.06 10.47 4.60
N MET A 134 -9.42 9.47 4.00
CA MET A 134 -9.79 8.06 4.15
C MET A 134 -8.58 7.23 4.56
N SER A 135 -8.85 6.11 5.23
CA SER A 135 -7.82 5.14 5.56
C SER A 135 -7.22 4.55 4.29
N LYS A 136 -5.89 4.46 4.24
CA LYS A 136 -5.19 3.75 3.17
C LYS A 136 -5.62 2.27 3.18
N ASP A 137 -6.02 1.76 2.01
CA ASP A 137 -6.50 0.38 1.80
C ASP A 137 -7.65 -0.06 2.74
N GLY A 138 -8.41 0.91 3.30
CA GLY A 138 -9.47 0.63 4.27
C GLY A 138 -8.97 0.18 5.66
N ALA A 139 -7.67 0.35 5.96
CA ALA A 139 -7.09 -0.04 7.24
C ALA A 139 -7.65 0.78 8.41
N THR A 140 -8.16 0.12 9.45
CA THR A 140 -8.67 0.81 10.66
C THR A 140 -7.73 0.68 11.87
N GLN A 141 -6.59 0.01 11.67
CA GLN A 141 -5.58 -0.23 12.68
C GLN A 141 -4.19 0.13 12.14
N ALA A 142 -3.43 0.82 12.95
CA ALA A 142 -2.03 1.12 12.73
C ALA A 142 -1.19 0.10 13.49
N THR A 143 -0.21 -0.51 12.83
CA THR A 143 0.75 -1.43 13.45
C THR A 143 2.07 -0.71 13.66
N CYS A 144 2.63 -0.81 14.86
CA CYS A 144 3.96 -0.28 15.14
C CYS A 144 5.02 -1.18 14.51
N THR A 145 5.76 -0.63 13.57
CA THR A 145 6.86 -1.31 12.87
C THR A 145 8.17 -0.58 13.15
N ARG A 146 9.28 -1.15 12.67
CA ARG A 146 10.59 -0.50 12.72
C ARG A 146 10.66 0.84 11.99
N ASN A 147 9.82 1.03 10.97
CA ASN A 147 9.74 2.27 10.21
C ASN A 147 8.67 3.23 10.78
N GLY A 148 8.15 2.95 11.98
CA GLY A 148 7.04 3.68 12.59
C GLY A 148 5.68 3.04 12.31
N TRP A 149 4.61 3.84 12.39
CA TRP A 149 3.25 3.38 12.19
C TRP A 149 2.99 2.99 10.72
N THR A 150 2.39 1.82 10.52
CA THR A 150 1.96 1.32 9.21
C THR A 150 0.45 1.06 9.22
N PRO A 151 -0.32 1.46 8.19
CA PRO A 151 0.13 2.07 6.93
C PRO A 151 0.73 3.48 7.07
N ASN A 152 1.60 3.86 6.14
CA ASN A 152 2.15 5.22 6.06
C ASN A 152 1.89 5.80 4.64
N PRO A 153 1.19 6.94 4.50
CA PRO A 153 0.43 7.61 5.57
C PRO A 153 -0.73 6.73 6.05
N LEU A 154 -1.22 6.98 7.27
CA LEU A 154 -2.42 6.29 7.80
C LEU A 154 -3.69 6.77 7.08
N CYS A 155 -3.77 8.08 6.88
CA CYS A 155 -4.89 8.75 6.22
C CYS A 155 -4.40 9.43 4.95
N GLN A 156 -5.13 9.22 3.85
CA GLN A 156 -4.88 9.84 2.56
C GLN A 156 -6.06 10.73 2.16
N GLU A 157 -5.78 11.80 1.44
CA GLU A 157 -6.81 12.73 0.96
C GLU A 157 -7.80 12.00 0.06
N ILE A 158 -9.09 12.29 0.23
CA ILE A 158 -10.15 11.75 -0.62
C ILE A 158 -10.17 12.55 -1.91
N VAL A 159 -9.87 11.89 -3.02
CA VAL A 159 -9.87 12.52 -4.35
C VAL A 159 -11.24 12.34 -5.01
N GLY A 160 -11.83 13.45 -5.44
CA GLY A 160 -13.03 13.45 -6.29
C GLY A 160 -12.69 13.09 -7.74
N CYS A 161 -13.71 12.78 -8.54
CA CYS A 161 -13.53 12.45 -9.95
C CYS A 161 -13.90 13.64 -10.85
N GLY A 162 -13.27 13.71 -12.01
CA GLY A 162 -13.76 14.55 -13.11
C GLY A 162 -15.00 13.93 -13.77
N SER A 163 -15.37 14.46 -14.94
CA SER A 163 -16.45 13.88 -15.74
C SER A 163 -16.22 12.38 -16.04
N PRO A 164 -17.26 11.54 -15.94
CA PRO A 164 -17.14 10.11 -16.16
C PRO A 164 -16.77 9.79 -17.61
N PRO A 165 -16.07 8.67 -17.85
CA PRO A 165 -15.78 8.23 -19.21
C PRO A 165 -17.08 7.95 -19.99
N PRO A 166 -17.12 8.20 -21.30
CA PRO A 166 -18.29 7.91 -22.13
C PRO A 166 -18.59 6.40 -22.14
N LEU A 167 -19.84 6.05 -22.47
CA LEU A 167 -20.31 4.68 -22.67
C LEU A 167 -20.61 4.46 -24.16
N THR A 168 -19.97 3.48 -24.78
CA THR A 168 -20.29 3.09 -26.16
C THR A 168 -21.73 2.61 -26.25
N ASP A 169 -22.46 3.09 -27.28
CA ASP A 169 -23.87 2.77 -27.51
C ASP A 169 -24.80 3.11 -26.33
N GLY A 170 -24.39 4.09 -25.51
CA GLY A 170 -25.15 4.60 -24.39
C GLY A 170 -24.82 6.07 -24.10
N ASP A 171 -25.49 6.62 -23.10
CA ASP A 171 -25.29 7.99 -22.63
C ASP A 171 -25.58 8.09 -21.13
N ILE A 172 -25.23 9.21 -20.53
CA ILE A 172 -25.58 9.54 -19.15
C ILE A 172 -27.03 10.02 -19.12
N LYS A 173 -27.82 9.47 -18.20
CA LYS A 173 -29.27 9.69 -18.13
C LYS A 173 -29.65 11.13 -17.73
N TYR A 174 -28.80 11.79 -16.95
CA TYR A 174 -29.04 13.14 -16.42
C TYR A 174 -27.87 14.08 -16.75
N THR A 175 -27.82 15.24 -16.11
CA THR A 175 -26.78 16.24 -16.34
C THR A 175 -25.41 15.78 -15.83
N VAL A 176 -24.39 16.09 -16.65
CA VAL A 176 -22.99 15.84 -16.32
C VAL A 176 -22.44 17.02 -15.53
N LYS A 177 -21.78 16.74 -14.40
CA LYS A 177 -20.98 17.72 -13.66
C LYS A 177 -19.54 17.70 -14.16
N SER A 178 -18.82 18.80 -13.98
CA SER A 178 -17.37 18.83 -14.23
C SER A 178 -16.60 18.06 -13.15
N ASN A 179 -17.09 18.05 -11.91
CA ASN A 179 -16.49 17.38 -10.76
C ASN A 179 -17.54 16.61 -9.95
N TYR A 180 -17.11 15.48 -9.40
CA TYR A 180 -17.91 14.56 -8.59
C TYR A 180 -17.18 14.23 -7.29
N SER A 181 -17.88 14.28 -6.17
CA SER A 181 -17.33 13.87 -4.87
C SER A 181 -17.13 12.35 -4.83
N HIS A 182 -16.24 11.90 -3.95
CA HIS A 182 -16.13 10.47 -3.64
C HIS A 182 -17.50 9.88 -3.25
N GLN A 183 -17.77 8.67 -3.74
CA GLN A 183 -19.02 7.92 -3.62
C GLN A 183 -20.21 8.49 -4.40
N GLU A 184 -20.07 9.62 -5.11
CA GLU A 184 -21.08 10.04 -6.05
C GLU A 184 -21.23 9.02 -7.19
N ARG A 185 -22.47 8.87 -7.67
CA ARG A 185 -22.83 7.94 -8.72
C ARG A 185 -23.43 8.67 -9.91
N VAL A 186 -23.16 8.14 -11.09
CA VAL A 186 -23.76 8.57 -12.34
C VAL A 186 -24.53 7.40 -12.94
N GLU A 187 -25.79 7.64 -13.28
CA GLU A 187 -26.66 6.69 -13.95
C GLU A 187 -26.49 6.82 -15.48
N PHE A 188 -26.17 5.71 -16.12
CA PHE A 188 -26.08 5.54 -17.56
C PHE A 188 -27.34 4.88 -18.10
N MET A 189 -27.60 5.07 -19.39
CA MET A 189 -28.63 4.40 -20.16
C MET A 189 -28.05 3.96 -21.50
N CYS A 190 -28.52 2.82 -22.01
CA CYS A 190 -28.18 2.40 -23.37
C CYS A 190 -29.08 3.10 -24.39
N GLN A 191 -28.59 3.19 -25.63
CA GLN A 191 -29.39 3.64 -26.76
C GLN A 191 -30.62 2.74 -26.95
N ASN A 192 -31.62 3.24 -27.69
CA ASN A 192 -32.85 2.50 -27.93
C ASN A 192 -32.56 1.09 -28.47
N TYR A 193 -33.27 0.10 -27.91
CA TYR A 193 -33.18 -1.34 -28.21
C TYR A 193 -31.89 -2.06 -27.76
N TYR A 194 -30.86 -1.34 -27.29
CA TYR A 194 -29.70 -1.98 -26.67
C TYR A 194 -30.03 -2.45 -25.26
N THR A 195 -29.50 -3.61 -24.89
CA THR A 195 -29.69 -4.18 -23.55
C THR A 195 -28.49 -3.87 -22.68
N MET A 196 -28.73 -3.39 -21.46
CA MET A 196 -27.66 -3.12 -20.51
C MET A 196 -27.17 -4.40 -19.83
N GLU A 197 -25.85 -4.60 -19.83
CA GLU A 197 -25.16 -5.65 -19.08
C GLU A 197 -24.36 -5.04 -17.92
N GLY A 198 -24.42 -5.68 -16.75
CA GLY A 198 -23.79 -5.21 -15.50
C GLY A 198 -24.78 -4.44 -14.64
N GLY A 199 -24.68 -3.12 -14.60
CA GLY A 199 -25.63 -2.25 -13.90
C GLY A 199 -25.54 -0.79 -14.37
N PRO A 200 -26.56 0.04 -14.09
CA PRO A 200 -26.66 1.37 -14.70
C PRO A 200 -25.74 2.42 -14.05
N HIS A 201 -24.92 2.08 -13.05
CA HIS A 201 -24.20 3.07 -12.28
C HIS A 201 -22.69 2.93 -12.40
N ARG A 202 -22.00 4.04 -12.64
CA ARG A 202 -20.59 4.20 -12.25
C ARG A 202 -20.50 5.01 -10.96
N THR A 203 -19.57 4.63 -10.08
CA THR A 203 -19.33 5.28 -8.79
C THR A 203 -17.93 5.87 -8.77
N CYS A 204 -17.79 7.12 -8.33
CA CYS A 204 -16.49 7.74 -8.13
C CYS A 204 -15.83 7.22 -6.85
N ILE A 205 -14.70 6.53 -6.96
CA ILE A 205 -13.92 6.02 -5.84
C ILE A 205 -12.50 6.55 -5.93
N ASN A 206 -12.17 7.51 -5.06
CA ASN A 206 -10.84 8.09 -4.91
C ASN A 206 -10.18 8.50 -6.25
N GLY A 207 -10.88 9.32 -7.04
CA GLY A 207 -10.42 9.79 -8.35
C GLY A 207 -10.72 8.85 -9.52
N GLU A 208 -11.17 7.62 -9.27
CA GLU A 208 -11.44 6.63 -10.31
C GLU A 208 -12.93 6.30 -10.45
N TRP A 209 -13.41 6.21 -11.69
CA TRP A 209 -14.77 5.74 -11.97
C TRP A 209 -14.81 4.22 -12.04
N ILE A 210 -15.48 3.59 -11.08
CA ILE A 210 -15.71 2.14 -11.06
C ILE A 210 -17.15 1.81 -11.47
N GLY A 211 -17.35 0.64 -12.08
CA GLY A 211 -18.65 0.18 -12.54
C GLY A 211 -18.57 -0.37 -13.95
N GLN A 212 -18.90 -1.65 -14.11
CA GLN A 212 -18.89 -2.32 -15.40
C GLN A 212 -20.27 -2.17 -16.04
N ILE A 213 -20.28 -1.51 -17.20
CA ILE A 213 -21.48 -1.26 -18.00
C ILE A 213 -21.13 -1.54 -19.45
N LYS A 214 -21.97 -2.33 -20.12
CA LYS A 214 -21.95 -2.51 -21.57
C LYS A 214 -23.36 -2.42 -22.13
N CYS A 215 -23.47 -1.90 -23.34
CA CYS A 215 -24.70 -1.90 -24.10
C CYS A 215 -24.59 -2.96 -25.18
N LEU A 216 -25.35 -4.04 -25.03
CA LEU A 216 -25.38 -5.17 -25.95
C LEU A 216 -26.31 -4.86 -27.12
N LYS A 217 -25.83 -5.17 -28.33
CA LYS A 217 -26.49 -4.79 -29.58
C LYS A 217 -27.82 -5.54 -29.76
N PRO A 218 -28.87 -4.86 -30.26
CA PRO A 218 -30.06 -5.53 -30.74
C PRO A 218 -29.77 -6.25 -32.06
N CYS A 219 -30.48 -7.33 -32.29
CA CYS A 219 -30.51 -8.00 -33.58
C CYS A 219 -31.56 -7.35 -34.46
N THR A 220 -31.22 -7.14 -35.73
CA THR A 220 -32.17 -6.62 -36.73
C THR A 220 -32.50 -7.74 -37.70
N VAL A 221 -33.79 -8.05 -37.83
CA VAL A 221 -34.29 -8.97 -38.86
C VAL A 221 -35.27 -8.20 -39.71
N ASP A 222 -34.97 -8.11 -41.00
CA ASP A 222 -35.80 -7.43 -41.98
C ASP A 222 -36.32 -8.40 -43.04
N ARG A 223 -37.20 -7.88 -43.90
CA ARG A 223 -37.84 -8.61 -44.97
C ARG A 223 -36.86 -9.23 -45.97
N GLU A 224 -35.76 -8.55 -46.30
CA GLU A 224 -34.78 -9.09 -47.25
C GLU A 224 -34.08 -10.32 -46.69
N LEU A 225 -33.70 -10.26 -45.41
CA LEU A 225 -33.11 -11.37 -44.70
C LEU A 225 -34.12 -12.52 -44.56
N MET A 226 -35.37 -12.25 -44.16
CA MET A 226 -36.41 -13.29 -44.08
C MET A 226 -36.66 -14.00 -45.42
N ASN A 227 -36.75 -13.26 -46.51
CA ASN A 227 -36.95 -13.81 -47.85
C ASN A 227 -35.80 -14.72 -48.30
N ARG A 228 -34.55 -14.34 -48.01
CA ARG A 228 -33.37 -15.14 -48.35
C ARG A 228 -33.39 -16.53 -47.68
N TYR A 229 -33.98 -16.61 -46.49
CA TYR A 229 -34.06 -17.83 -45.69
C TYR A 229 -35.40 -18.59 -45.83
N ASN A 230 -36.33 -18.08 -46.67
CA ASN A 230 -37.70 -18.59 -46.82
C ASN A 230 -38.49 -18.70 -45.50
N ILE A 231 -38.32 -17.70 -44.62
CA ILE A 231 -38.97 -17.62 -43.31
C ILE A 231 -39.82 -16.35 -43.20
N ALA A 232 -40.72 -16.31 -42.22
CA ALA A 232 -41.45 -15.13 -41.79
C ALA A 232 -41.67 -15.16 -40.28
N PHE A 233 -41.88 -14.00 -39.65
CA PHE A 233 -42.27 -13.95 -38.25
C PHE A 233 -43.59 -14.71 -38.04
N LYS A 234 -43.65 -15.51 -36.98
CA LYS A 234 -44.85 -16.33 -36.70
C LYS A 234 -45.99 -15.51 -36.09
N TYR A 235 -45.65 -14.53 -35.26
CA TYR A 235 -46.61 -13.76 -34.46
C TYR A 235 -46.62 -12.25 -34.75
N HIS A 236 -45.76 -11.79 -35.65
CA HIS A 236 -45.62 -10.37 -35.99
C HIS A 236 -45.95 -10.16 -37.47
N HIS A 237 -46.65 -9.07 -37.78
CA HIS A 237 -46.95 -8.66 -39.15
C HIS A 237 -45.95 -7.60 -39.67
N ASP A 238 -44.93 -7.26 -38.87
CA ASP A 238 -43.93 -6.25 -39.20
C ASP A 238 -42.94 -6.76 -40.25
N ASP A 239 -42.53 -5.88 -41.18
CA ASP A 239 -41.50 -6.16 -42.19
C ASP A 239 -40.06 -6.02 -41.63
N LYS A 240 -39.93 -5.50 -40.41
CA LYS A 240 -38.66 -5.29 -39.72
C LYS A 240 -38.86 -5.32 -38.21
N LEU A 241 -38.04 -6.10 -37.51
CA LEU A 241 -38.06 -6.18 -36.06
C LEU A 241 -36.66 -5.98 -35.48
N TYR A 242 -36.59 -5.15 -34.44
CA TYR A 242 -35.41 -5.02 -33.59
C TYR A 242 -35.63 -5.87 -32.33
N SER A 243 -34.85 -6.92 -32.19
CA SER A 243 -34.88 -7.84 -31.05
C SER A 243 -33.79 -7.42 -30.07
N PRO A 244 -34.14 -7.00 -28.84
CA PRO A 244 -33.13 -6.74 -27.81
C PRO A 244 -32.25 -7.97 -27.56
N HIS A 245 -31.08 -7.79 -26.95
CA HIS A 245 -30.28 -8.94 -26.53
C HIS A 245 -31.09 -9.84 -25.59
N ASP A 246 -30.86 -11.16 -25.70
CA ASP A 246 -31.55 -12.25 -25.01
C ASP A 246 -33.02 -12.48 -25.39
N ASP A 247 -33.60 -11.61 -26.23
CA ASP A 247 -34.91 -11.83 -26.82
C ASP A 247 -34.91 -12.97 -27.83
N THR A 248 -36.05 -13.63 -27.96
CA THR A 248 -36.22 -14.83 -28.80
C THR A 248 -37.38 -14.62 -29.76
N ILE A 249 -37.09 -14.69 -31.06
CA ILE A 249 -38.09 -14.54 -32.10
C ILE A 249 -38.46 -15.92 -32.65
N GLU A 250 -39.74 -16.18 -32.88
CA GLU A 250 -40.20 -17.39 -33.56
C GLU A 250 -40.53 -17.14 -35.03
N PHE A 251 -39.99 -18.01 -35.88
CA PHE A 251 -40.19 -17.99 -37.33
C PHE A 251 -41.02 -19.19 -37.80
N THR A 252 -41.69 -19.01 -38.92
CA THR A 252 -42.36 -20.06 -39.69
C THR A 252 -41.83 -20.09 -41.13
N CYS A 253 -41.89 -21.24 -41.80
CA CYS A 253 -41.51 -21.33 -43.21
C CYS A 253 -42.57 -20.66 -44.07
N THR A 254 -42.15 -19.79 -45.00
CA THR A 254 -43.04 -19.25 -46.05
C THR A 254 -43.16 -20.22 -47.22
N LYS A 255 -42.09 -20.97 -47.51
CA LYS A 255 -42.03 -22.03 -48.52
C LYS A 255 -41.18 -23.19 -48.00
N GLY A 256 -41.51 -24.40 -48.44
CA GLY A 256 -40.73 -25.59 -48.11
C GLY A 256 -40.89 -26.06 -46.67
N ARG A 257 -39.92 -26.84 -46.19
CA ARG A 257 -39.83 -27.32 -44.80
C ARG A 257 -38.53 -26.87 -44.16
N ARG A 258 -38.47 -26.90 -42.82
CA ARG A 258 -37.24 -26.57 -42.09
C ARG A 258 -36.11 -27.48 -42.53
N THR A 259 -34.99 -26.88 -42.92
CA THR A 259 -33.75 -27.58 -43.24
C THR A 259 -32.64 -27.13 -42.29
N GLY A 260 -31.72 -28.05 -41.98
CA GLY A 260 -30.63 -27.80 -41.03
C GLY A 260 -30.99 -28.01 -39.55
N THR A 261 -30.02 -27.72 -38.68
CA THR A 261 -30.09 -27.97 -37.22
C THR A 261 -30.56 -26.76 -36.40
N LEU A 262 -30.52 -25.56 -36.98
CA LEU A 262 -30.85 -24.31 -36.30
C LEU A 262 -32.34 -24.26 -35.88
N SER A 263 -32.59 -23.78 -34.66
CA SER A 263 -33.92 -23.65 -34.07
C SER A 263 -34.78 -22.66 -34.84
N MET A 264 -36.10 -22.91 -34.94
CA MET A 264 -37.07 -21.93 -35.45
C MET A 264 -37.34 -20.79 -34.46
N ARG A 265 -36.76 -20.88 -33.26
CA ARG A 265 -36.82 -19.88 -32.18
C ARG A 265 -35.41 -19.41 -31.82
N PRO A 266 -34.68 -18.72 -32.72
CA PRO A 266 -33.37 -18.21 -32.41
C PRO A 266 -33.43 -17.05 -31.41
N LYS A 267 -32.38 -16.98 -30.58
CA LYS A 267 -32.18 -15.92 -29.60
C LYS A 267 -31.19 -14.89 -30.15
N CYS A 268 -31.40 -13.62 -29.81
CA CYS A 268 -30.45 -12.56 -30.12
C CYS A 268 -29.26 -12.55 -29.15
N ILE A 269 -28.04 -12.70 -29.67
CA ILE A 269 -26.80 -12.65 -28.89
C ILE A 269 -25.93 -11.51 -29.43
N ASP A 270 -25.92 -10.37 -28.72
CA ASP A 270 -25.13 -9.18 -29.03
C ASP A 270 -25.08 -8.81 -30.54
N GLY A 271 -26.26 -8.53 -31.10
CA GLY A 271 -26.42 -8.15 -32.51
C GLY A 271 -26.38 -9.31 -33.50
N VAL A 272 -26.12 -10.54 -33.04
CA VAL A 272 -26.08 -11.74 -33.88
C VAL A 272 -27.29 -12.64 -33.59
N MET A 273 -28.08 -12.92 -34.63
CA MET A 273 -29.17 -13.89 -34.59
C MET A 273 -28.96 -14.95 -35.67
N ASN A 274 -28.75 -16.20 -35.25
CA ASN A 274 -28.55 -17.32 -36.16
C ASN A 274 -29.91 -17.80 -36.71
N LEU A 275 -30.27 -17.35 -37.91
CA LEU A 275 -31.58 -17.63 -38.50
C LEU A 275 -31.71 -19.06 -39.05
N PRO A 276 -32.88 -19.70 -38.87
CA PRO A 276 -33.19 -20.98 -39.52
C PRO A 276 -33.42 -20.80 -41.04
N THR A 277 -33.33 -21.88 -41.81
CA THR A 277 -33.59 -21.87 -43.26
C THR A 277 -34.70 -22.87 -43.62
N CYS A 278 -35.53 -22.54 -44.61
CA CYS A 278 -36.51 -23.46 -45.20
C CYS A 278 -36.24 -23.66 -46.71
N GLN A 279 -36.42 -24.89 -47.19
CA GLN A 279 -36.29 -25.27 -48.60
C GLN A 279 -37.38 -26.27 -49.00
#